data_AF-A0A7L4ZNG0-F1
#
_entry.id   AF-A0A7L4ZNG0-F1
#
_cell.length_a   1.000
_cell.length_b   1.000
_cell.length_c   1.000
_cell.angle_alpha   90.00
_cell.angle_beta   90.00
_cell.angle_gamma   90.00
#
_symmetry.space_group_name_H-M   'P 1'
#
loop_
_entity.id
_entity.type
_entity.pdbx_description
1 polymer ?
#
loop_
_entity_poly.entity_id
_entity_poly.type
_entity_poly.pdbx_seq_one_letter_code
_entity_poly.pdbx_strand_id
1 'polypeptide(L)'
;MSHQIEFCKKCVNKSFSSSQGIICGLTNEKPTFQFTCPDFVKDVKEERRLAERAAVQDETHSYEDAQGSSTPVWKTILGIIIFIVAIIRLVAVFAR
;
A
#
# COMPACT_ATOMS: atom_id res chain seq x y z
N MET A 1 10.22 13.70 -15.92
CA MET A 1 9.96 13.51 -14.46
C MET A 1 10.51 14.74 -13.73
N SER A 2 9.70 15.45 -12.94
CA SER A 2 10.13 16.67 -12.24
C SER A 2 10.85 16.32 -10.92
N HIS A 3 12.17 16.14 -10.98
CA HIS A 3 13.04 15.81 -9.84
C HIS A 3 12.82 16.71 -8.60
N GLN A 4 12.42 17.95 -8.82
CA GLN A 4 12.00 18.93 -7.82
C GLN A 4 10.96 18.40 -6.82
N ILE A 5 9.95 17.68 -7.33
CA ILE A 5 8.81 17.26 -6.53
C ILE A 5 9.20 16.07 -5.65
N GLU A 6 9.99 15.13 -6.17
CA GLU A 6 10.53 14.02 -5.39
C GLU A 6 11.44 14.50 -4.26
N PHE A 7 12.24 15.53 -4.53
CA PHE A 7 13.06 16.18 -3.51
C PHE A 7 12.20 16.88 -2.46
N CYS A 8 11.18 17.64 -2.89
CA CYS A 8 10.28 18.37 -2.00
C CYS A 8 9.44 17.44 -1.09
N LYS A 9 9.08 16.23 -1.54
CA LYS A 9 8.38 15.23 -0.71
C LYS A 9 9.13 14.85 0.56
N LYS A 10 10.46 14.88 0.53
CA LYS A 10 11.35 14.55 1.66
C LYS A 10 11.63 15.76 2.57
N CYS A 11 11.15 16.95 2.19
CA CYS A 11 11.35 18.18 2.95
C CYS A 11 10.29 18.33 4.05
N VAL A 12 10.70 18.85 5.21
CA VAL A 12 9.80 19.28 6.31
C VAL A 12 8.93 20.45 5.85
N ASN A 13 9.51 21.34 5.05
CA ASN A 13 8.86 22.56 4.58
C ASN A 13 7.91 22.32 3.39
N LYS A 14 7.43 21.09 3.18
CA LYS A 14 6.44 20.80 2.13
C LYS A 14 5.05 21.24 2.60
N SER A 15 4.28 21.82 1.70
CA SER A 15 2.87 22.12 1.89
C SER A 15 2.07 21.64 0.69
N PHE A 16 0.75 21.56 0.85
CA PHE A 16 -0.16 21.13 -0.20
C PHE A 16 -1.20 22.20 -0.46
N SER A 17 -1.31 22.60 -1.72
CA SER A 17 -2.35 23.48 -2.23
C SER A 17 -3.27 22.69 -3.15
N SER A 18 -4.59 22.85 -2.99
CA SER A 18 -5.58 22.17 -3.82
C SER A 18 -5.52 22.58 -5.30
N SER A 19 -5.01 23.78 -5.60
CA SER A 19 -4.91 24.31 -6.96
C SER A 19 -3.58 23.98 -7.65
N GLN A 20 -2.50 23.83 -6.89
CA GLN A 20 -1.13 23.72 -7.43
C GLN A 20 -0.41 22.41 -7.05
N GLY A 21 -0.99 21.61 -6.17
CA GLY A 21 -0.39 20.37 -5.66
C GLY A 21 0.67 20.64 -4.58
N ILE A 22 1.83 19.98 -4.69
CA ILE A 22 2.93 20.15 -3.73
C ILE A 22 3.60 21.50 -3.95
N ILE A 23 3.55 22.35 -2.92
CA ILE A 23 4.16 23.68 -2.87
C ILE A 23 5.17 23.76 -1.72
N CYS A 24 6.06 24.75 -1.76
CA CYS A 24 6.93 25.06 -0.63
C CYS A 24 6.13 25.80 0.44
N GLY A 25 6.13 25.33 1.68
CA GLY A 25 5.46 25.98 2.81
C GLY A 25 6.13 27.27 3.27
N LEU A 26 7.37 27.54 2.88
CA LEU A 26 8.07 28.79 3.18
C LEU A 26 7.65 29.93 2.23
N THR A 27 7.51 29.62 0.94
CA THR A 27 7.21 30.62 -0.10
C THR A 27 5.76 30.59 -0.55
N ASN A 28 5.01 29.54 -0.22
CA ASN A 28 3.68 29.22 -0.77
C ASN A 28 3.64 29.10 -2.30
N GLU A 29 4.79 28.84 -2.93
CA GLU A 29 4.93 28.74 -4.38
C GLU A 29 5.43 27.36 -4.80
N LYS A 30 5.27 27.06 -6.09
CA LYS A 30 5.79 25.83 -6.69
C LYS A 30 7.33 25.84 -6.65
N PRO A 31 7.98 24.71 -6.33
CA PRO A 31 9.44 24.65 -6.29
C PRO A 31 10.06 24.95 -7.67
N THR A 32 10.93 25.96 -7.75
CA THR A 32 11.57 26.43 -9.00
C THR A 32 13.04 25.99 -9.16
N PHE A 33 13.63 25.35 -8.16
CA PHE A 33 15.03 24.90 -8.20
C PHE A 33 15.25 23.75 -9.21
N GLN A 34 16.46 23.58 -9.76
CA GLN A 34 16.75 22.46 -10.67
C GLN A 34 17.35 21.24 -9.97
N PHE A 35 18.31 21.45 -9.08
CA PHE A 35 19.08 20.37 -8.46
C PHE A 35 18.99 20.33 -6.95
N THR A 36 19.02 21.48 -6.28
CA THR A 36 19.04 21.59 -4.82
C THR A 36 18.23 22.78 -4.33
N CYS A 37 17.56 22.63 -3.18
CA CYS A 37 16.90 23.73 -2.49
C CYS A 37 17.77 24.18 -1.30
N PRO A 38 18.08 25.48 -1.16
CA PRO A 38 18.88 25.98 -0.04
C PRO A 38 18.17 25.81 1.31
N ASP A 39 16.84 25.90 1.32
CA ASP A 39 16.00 25.74 2.51
C ASP A 39 15.53 24.29 2.72
N PHE A 40 16.22 23.34 2.09
CA PHE A 40 15.89 21.93 2.24
C PHE A 40 16.24 21.46 3.65
N VAL A 41 15.20 21.13 4.41
CA VAL A 41 15.32 20.48 5.70
C VAL A 41 14.71 19.10 5.58
N LYS A 42 15.54 18.07 5.73
CA LYS A 42 15.12 16.68 5.64
C LYS A 42 14.18 16.31 6.80
N ASP A 43 13.04 15.70 6.51
CA ASP A 43 12.07 15.26 7.51
C ASP A 43 12.44 13.92 8.15
N VAL A 44 13.38 13.95 9.10
CA VAL A 44 13.87 12.76 9.82
C VAL A 44 12.77 12.12 10.69
N LYS A 45 11.77 12.89 11.11
CA LYS A 45 10.70 12.41 11.98
C LYS A 45 9.70 11.55 11.22
N GLU A 46 9.38 11.93 9.98
CA GLU A 46 8.51 11.14 9.12
C GLU A 46 9.19 9.88 8.59
N GLU A 47 10.50 9.92 8.30
CA GLU A 47 11.26 8.72 7.93
C GLU A 47 11.22 7.66 9.02
N ARG A 48 11.36 8.05 10.30
CA ARG A 48 11.26 7.10 11.42
C ARG A 48 9.87 6.48 11.52
N ARG A 49 8.81 7.28 11.35
CA ARG A 49 7.42 6.78 11.35
C ARG A 49 7.13 5.83 10.19
N LEU A 50 7.71 6.10 9.02
CA LEU A 50 7.56 5.24 7.85
C LEU A 50 8.33 3.92 8.02
N ALA A 51 9.55 3.98 8.55
CA ALA A 51 10.35 2.79 8.88
C ALA A 51 9.68 1.92 9.95
N GLU A 52 9.10 2.54 10.98
CA GLU A 52 8.38 1.85 12.04
C GLU A 52 7.10 1.17 11.51
N ARG A 53 6.34 1.84 10.63
CA ARG A 53 5.18 1.22 9.96
C ARG A 53 5.56 0.10 8.98
N ALA A 54 6.71 0.21 8.32
CA ALA A 54 7.22 -0.85 7.45
C ALA A 54 7.65 -2.09 8.24
N ALA A 55 8.21 -1.90 9.45
CA ALA A 55 8.58 -3.01 10.33
C ALA A 55 7.35 -3.72 10.95
N VAL A 56 6.25 -2.99 11.19
CA VAL A 56 5.00 -3.57 11.74
C VAL A 56 4.22 -4.39 10.71
N GLN A 57 4.44 -4.17 9.40
CA GLN A 57 3.77 -4.95 8.34
C GLN A 57 4.29 -6.40 8.19
N ASP A 58 5.35 -6.77 8.91
CA ASP A 58 5.92 -8.12 8.85
C ASP A 58 5.18 -9.15 9.73
N GLU A 59 4.41 -8.69 10.74
CA GLU A 59 3.82 -9.60 11.75
C GLU A 59 2.32 -9.88 11.59
N THR A 60 1.67 -9.39 10.53
CA THR A 60 0.30 -9.80 10.20
C THR A 60 0.26 -10.72 8.98
N HIS A 61 0.56 -12.00 9.24
CA HIS A 61 0.00 -13.16 8.55
C HIS A 61 0.34 -13.32 7.06
N SER A 62 1.54 -13.86 6.80
CA SER A 62 1.86 -14.58 5.57
C SER A 62 0.91 -15.78 5.37
N TYR A 63 -0.05 -15.62 4.47
CA TYR A 63 -0.45 -16.67 3.52
C TYR A 63 -0.40 -16.01 2.14
N GLU A 64 0.73 -16.18 1.45
CA GLU A 64 0.86 -15.83 0.05
C GLU A 64 -0.02 -16.77 -0.79
N ASP A 65 -1.19 -16.29 -1.23
CA ASP A 65 -1.77 -16.80 -2.47
C ASP A 65 -1.43 -15.81 -3.57
N ALA A 66 -0.65 -16.28 -4.54
CA ALA A 66 -0.55 -15.65 -5.83
C ALA A 66 -1.96 -15.61 -6.43
N GLN A 67 -2.28 -14.49 -7.09
CA GLN A 67 -3.50 -14.27 -7.87
C GLN A 67 -4.62 -13.55 -7.12
N GLY A 68 -4.60 -12.22 -7.28
CA GLY A 68 -5.63 -11.33 -6.80
C GLY A 68 -7.04 -11.77 -7.23
N SER A 69 -7.80 -12.24 -6.26
CA SER A 69 -9.25 -12.13 -6.28
C SER A 69 -9.71 -11.96 -4.83
N SER A 70 -10.36 -10.83 -4.55
CA SER A 70 -10.95 -10.52 -3.24
C SER A 70 -12.17 -11.41 -2.99
N THR A 71 -11.97 -12.72 -2.86
CA THR A 71 -13.05 -13.63 -2.47
C THR A 71 -13.03 -13.79 -0.95
N PRO A 72 -14.17 -13.55 -0.29
CA PRO A 72 -14.22 -13.65 1.16
C PRO A 72 -14.16 -15.13 1.57
N VAL A 73 -13.32 -15.44 2.56
CA VAL A 73 -12.93 -16.81 2.96
C VAL A 73 -14.12 -17.76 3.21
N TRP A 74 -15.26 -17.26 3.69
CA TRP A 74 -16.46 -18.08 3.85
C TRP A 74 -16.98 -18.70 2.53
N LYS A 75 -16.74 -18.05 1.38
CA LYS A 75 -17.12 -18.58 0.07
C LYS A 75 -16.22 -19.74 -0.38
N THR A 76 -14.91 -19.68 -0.10
CA THR A 76 -14.00 -20.79 -0.43
C THR A 76 -14.28 -22.00 0.45
N ILE A 77 -14.51 -21.79 1.74
CA ILE A 77 -14.91 -22.85 2.69
C ILE A 77 -16.21 -23.51 2.25
N LEU A 78 -17.23 -22.72 1.90
CA LEU A 78 -18.52 -23.24 1.45
C LEU A 78 -18.40 -24.06 0.15
N GLY A 79 -17.56 -23.63 -0.79
CA GLY A 79 -17.27 -24.37 -2.02
C GLY A 79 -16.63 -25.74 -1.76
N ILE A 80 -15.65 -25.81 -0.86
CA ILE A 80 -14.96 -27.06 -0.49
C ILE A 80 -15.94 -28.05 0.14
N ILE A 81 -16.80 -27.59 1.06
CA ILE A 81 -17.81 -28.45 1.72
C ILE A 81 -18.77 -29.04 0.68
N ILE A 82 -19.27 -28.22 -0.25
CA ILE A 82 -20.18 -28.69 -1.31
C ILE A 82 -19.49 -29.74 -2.19
N PHE A 83 -18.23 -29.52 -2.55
CA PHE A 83 -17.47 -30.45 -3.38
C PHE A 83 -17.26 -31.81 -2.70
N ILE A 84 -16.90 -31.82 -1.41
CA ILE A 84 -16.74 -33.05 -0.62
C ILE A 84 -18.06 -33.81 -0.53
N VAL A 85 -19.17 -33.13 -0.24
CA VAL A 85 -20.50 -33.77 -0.16
C VAL A 85 -20.90 -34.37 -1.51
N ALA A 86 -20.63 -33.68 -2.62
CA ALA A 86 -20.91 -34.19 -3.96
C ALA A 86 -20.13 -35.47 -4.27
N ILE A 87 -18.85 -35.52 -3.91
CA ILE A 87 -18.01 -36.72 -4.08
C ILE A 87 -18.55 -37.88 -3.26
N ILE A 88 -18.88 -37.67 -1.98
CA ILE A 88 -19.44 -38.71 -1.11
C ILE A 88 -20.74 -39.28 -1.70
N ARG A 89 -21.62 -38.41 -2.21
CA ARG A 89 -22.86 -38.82 -2.87
C ARG A 89 -22.60 -39.64 -4.13
N LEU A 90 -21.64 -39.25 -4.95
CA LEU A 90 -21.27 -39.95 -6.18
C LEU A 90 -20.73 -41.36 -5.87
N VAL A 91 -19.80 -41.46 -4.92
CA VAL A 91 -19.25 -42.75 -4.47
C VAL A 91 -20.34 -43.65 -3.90
N ALA A 92 -21.25 -43.12 -3.08
CA ALA A 92 -22.34 -43.90 -2.50
C ALA A 92 -23.37 -44.38 -3.55
N VAL A 93 -23.55 -43.64 -4.65
CA VAL A 93 -24.41 -44.04 -5.76
C VAL A 93 -23.72 -45.08 -6.65
N PHE A 94 -22.42 -44.95 -6.88
CA PHE A 94 -21.65 -45.88 -7.70
C PHE A 94 -21.35 -47.21 -6.99
N ALA A 95 -21.29 -47.19 -5.65
CA ALA A 95 -21.11 -48.38 -4.81
C ALA A 95 -22.44 -49.12 -4.51
N ARG A 96 -23.56 -48.67 -5.07
CA ARG A 96 -24.88 -49.27 -4.92
C ARG A 96 -25.34 -49.88 -6.23
#